data_AF-A0A2R6P1Q4-F1
#
_entry.id   AF-A0A2R6P1Q4-F1
#
_cell.length_a   1.000
_cell.length_b   1.000
_cell.length_c   1.000
_cell.angle_alpha   90.00
_cell.angle_beta   90.00
_cell.angle_gamma   90.00
#
_symmetry.space_group_name_H-M   'P 1'
#
loop_
_entity.id
_entity.type
_entity.pdbx_description
1 polymer ?
#
loop_
_entity_poly.entity_id
_entity_poly.type
_entity_poly.pdbx_seq_one_letter_code
_entity_poly.pdbx_strand_id
1 'polypeptide(L)'
;MALISPPPTKRIRLYNSLNWADYNKDSRALFHKDSNLQILLATNSLMVGVDLRNVEDVYIAGIPKHPDEEAQKGGRARRDCTMVTDPRCIVYVAKSDFIAARAVLDEGKSGGKKTTVMDMDMARMLTANCTTLERNRLYKNPPLDTPCTCQKCAAQLLSLSPPSCISSCCMPENAPLPPIKLKWPHPVKQSQRLTKEMRTIGRTKLEELQWEIYFDEDVVRTGFLPPDTFLPEEVIKVVLDRFALINTMRQLEDTTATYIYLRPHQSKLWDLIQQLAITFSELGAAKKKRKKTAVFNLEEDNLLDKEIAPAGVKGIAATTSSTTSSEHTASTNGSVQQALLLKDHG
;
A
#
# COMPACT_ATOMS: atom_id res chain seq x y z
N MET A 1 2.87 -10.95 29.34
CA MET A 1 2.68 -12.05 28.38
C MET A 1 2.28 -11.43 27.05
N ALA A 2 3.08 -11.57 26.00
CA ALA A 2 2.70 -11.09 24.67
C ALA A 2 1.63 -12.03 24.12
N LEU A 3 0.39 -11.54 23.96
CA LEU A 3 -0.68 -12.30 23.33
C LEU A 3 -0.25 -12.60 21.89
N ILE A 4 -0.10 -13.89 21.57
CA ILE A 4 0.16 -14.36 20.22
C ILE A 4 -1.05 -13.93 19.39
N SER A 5 -0.83 -12.89 18.61
CA SER A 5 -1.88 -12.25 17.84
C SER A 5 -2.30 -13.21 16.71
N PRO A 6 -3.60 -13.51 16.51
CA PRO A 6 -4.06 -14.56 15.60
C PRO A 6 -3.60 -14.31 14.15
N PRO A 7 -3.47 -15.32 13.29
CA PRO A 7 -3.03 -15.10 11.91
C PRO A 7 -3.89 -14.04 11.19
N PRO A 8 -3.31 -13.17 10.34
CA PRO A 8 -4.01 -12.03 9.71
C PRO A 8 -5.29 -12.42 8.97
N THR A 9 -5.34 -13.64 8.42
CA THR A 9 -6.48 -14.19 7.67
C THR A 9 -7.75 -14.35 8.50
N LYS A 10 -7.65 -14.42 9.84
CA LYS A 10 -8.82 -14.44 10.73
C LYS A 10 -9.29 -13.04 11.12
N ARG A 11 -8.44 -12.02 10.97
CA ARG A 11 -8.70 -10.67 11.48
C ARG A 11 -9.29 -9.71 10.47
N ILE A 12 -9.13 -10.02 9.18
CA ILE A 12 -9.56 -9.15 8.09
C ILE A 12 -10.51 -9.93 7.19
N ARG A 13 -11.69 -9.37 6.91
CA ARG A 13 -12.64 -9.93 5.92
C ARG A 13 -13.08 -8.86 4.93
N LEU A 14 -13.36 -9.31 3.72
CA LEU A 14 -13.87 -8.47 2.64
C LEU A 14 -15.40 -8.48 2.65
N TYR A 15 -16.03 -7.33 2.45
CA TYR A 15 -17.47 -7.19 2.31
C TYR A 15 -17.79 -6.37 1.07
N ASN A 16 -18.31 -7.02 0.03
CA ASN A 16 -18.72 -6.32 -1.19
C ASN A 16 -19.87 -7.06 -1.87
N SER A 17 -20.46 -6.45 -2.90
CA SER A 17 -21.57 -7.01 -3.66
C SER A 17 -21.20 -8.19 -4.57
N LEU A 18 -19.90 -8.46 -4.77
CA LEU A 18 -19.42 -9.60 -5.56
C LEU A 18 -19.34 -10.88 -4.71
N ASN A 19 -19.31 -10.75 -3.38
CA ASN A 19 -19.37 -11.90 -2.48
C ASN A 19 -20.77 -12.52 -2.45
N TRP A 20 -20.83 -13.82 -2.18
CA TRP A 20 -22.08 -14.52 -1.88
C TRP A 20 -22.82 -13.89 -0.71
N ALA A 21 -24.15 -13.83 -0.78
CA ALA A 21 -24.99 -13.25 0.25
C ALA A 21 -24.74 -13.88 1.64
N ASP A 22 -24.56 -15.20 1.69
CA ASP A 22 -24.26 -15.94 2.92
C ASP A 22 -22.88 -15.57 3.48
N TYR A 23 -21.87 -15.41 2.63
CA TYR A 23 -20.54 -14.95 3.08
C TYR A 23 -20.60 -13.56 3.73
N ASN A 24 -21.36 -12.63 3.14
CA ASN A 24 -21.55 -11.28 3.70
C ASN A 24 -22.37 -11.31 4.99
N LYS A 25 -23.38 -12.18 5.08
CA LYS A 25 -24.15 -12.43 6.31
C LYS A 25 -23.25 -12.97 7.42
N ASP A 26 -22.40 -13.95 7.11
CA ASP A 26 -21.47 -14.54 8.06
C ASP A 26 -20.39 -13.55 8.49
N SER A 27 -19.87 -12.73 7.57
CA SER A 27 -18.87 -11.71 7.88
C SER A 27 -19.42 -10.67 8.88
N ARG A 28 -20.69 -10.26 8.73
CA ARG A 28 -21.37 -9.38 9.72
C ARG A 28 -21.56 -10.07 11.06
N ALA A 29 -22.01 -11.32 11.05
CA ALA A 29 -22.22 -12.09 12.27
C ALA A 29 -20.92 -12.30 13.06
N LEU A 30 -19.83 -12.62 12.35
CA LEU A 30 -18.50 -12.76 12.93
C LEU A 30 -17.99 -11.43 13.47
N PHE A 31 -18.18 -10.31 12.78
CA PHE A 31 -17.67 -9.01 13.26
C PHE A 31 -18.34 -8.57 14.56
N HIS A 32 -19.60 -8.97 14.74
CA HIS A 32 -20.33 -8.75 15.98
C HIS A 32 -19.86 -9.69 17.12
N LYS A 33 -19.65 -10.98 16.83
CA LYS A 33 -19.50 -12.02 17.87
C LYS A 33 -18.05 -12.43 18.14
N ASP A 34 -17.20 -12.44 17.13
CA ASP A 34 -15.83 -12.92 17.21
C ASP A 34 -14.91 -11.76 17.57
N SER A 35 -14.24 -11.85 18.71
CA SER A 35 -13.21 -10.88 19.09
C SER A 35 -12.01 -10.93 18.14
N ASN A 36 -11.76 -12.04 17.45
CA ASN A 36 -10.63 -12.17 16.54
C ASN A 36 -10.84 -11.47 15.20
N LEU A 37 -12.09 -11.22 14.79
CA LEU A 37 -12.38 -10.47 13.58
C LEU A 37 -12.40 -8.98 13.90
N GLN A 38 -11.29 -8.31 13.59
CA GLN A 38 -11.06 -6.91 13.95
C GLN A 38 -11.44 -5.96 12.81
N ILE A 39 -11.37 -6.41 11.55
CA ILE A 39 -11.38 -5.53 10.38
C ILE A 39 -12.35 -6.02 9.31
N LEU A 40 -13.24 -5.13 8.85
CA LEU A 40 -14.02 -5.32 7.63
C LEU A 40 -13.56 -4.34 6.55
N LEU A 41 -13.05 -4.88 5.44
CA LEU A 41 -12.77 -4.16 4.20
C LEU A 41 -14.04 -4.11 3.37
N ALA A 42 -14.64 -2.94 3.19
CA ALA A 42 -15.93 -2.82 2.56
C ALA A 42 -15.98 -1.82 1.41
N THR A 43 -16.85 -2.08 0.44
CA THR A 43 -17.31 -1.06 -0.50
C THR A 43 -18.55 -0.34 0.06
N ASN A 44 -19.09 0.63 -0.68
CA ASN A 44 -20.33 1.33 -0.32
C ASN A 44 -21.54 0.37 -0.12
N SER A 45 -21.44 -0.89 -0.54
CA SER A 45 -22.45 -1.93 -0.26
C SER A 45 -22.68 -2.20 1.23
N LEU A 46 -21.70 -1.96 2.11
CA LEU A 46 -21.88 -2.11 3.56
C LEU A 46 -22.61 -0.90 4.18
N MET A 47 -22.71 0.22 3.47
CA MET A 47 -23.24 1.46 4.04
C MET A 47 -24.77 1.44 4.21
N VAL A 48 -25.49 0.58 3.48
CA VAL A 48 -26.95 0.58 3.49
C VAL A 48 -27.46 -0.65 4.25
N GLY A 49 -28.34 -0.43 5.23
CA GLY A 49 -29.04 -1.51 5.93
C GLY A 49 -28.20 -2.33 6.93
N VAL A 50 -26.99 -1.87 7.27
CA VAL A 50 -26.13 -2.53 8.25
C VAL A 50 -26.04 -1.70 9.54
N ASP A 51 -26.30 -2.37 10.66
CA ASP A 51 -26.26 -1.81 12.01
C ASP A 51 -25.19 -2.54 12.83
N LEU A 52 -23.97 -2.03 12.80
CA LEU A 52 -22.85 -2.52 13.62
C LEU A 52 -22.68 -1.55 14.80
N ARG A 53 -22.92 -2.04 16.01
CA ARG A 53 -22.98 -1.21 17.23
C ARG A 53 -21.60 -0.85 17.79
N ASN A 54 -20.66 -1.78 17.62
CA ASN A 54 -19.34 -1.80 18.22
C ASN A 54 -18.23 -1.37 17.23
N VAL A 55 -18.54 -0.44 16.33
CA VAL A 55 -17.56 0.13 15.40
C VAL A 55 -16.92 1.33 16.08
N GLU A 56 -15.61 1.26 16.26
CA GLU A 56 -14.82 2.34 16.87
C GLU A 56 -14.26 3.26 15.80
N ASP A 57 -13.59 2.66 14.82
CA ASP A 57 -12.93 3.41 13.76
C ASP A 57 -13.54 3.10 12.40
N VAL A 58 -13.79 4.17 11.64
CA VAL A 58 -14.12 4.14 10.22
C VAL A 58 -12.96 4.79 9.48
N TYR A 59 -12.30 4.06 8.59
CA TYR A 59 -11.33 4.63 7.66
C TYR A 59 -11.93 4.71 6.27
N ILE A 60 -11.75 5.85 5.62
CA ILE A 60 -12.20 6.09 4.26
C ILE A 60 -10.95 6.24 3.40
N ALA A 61 -10.73 5.29 2.48
CA ALA A 61 -9.65 5.36 1.52
C ALA A 61 -10.07 6.19 0.31
N GLY A 62 -9.42 7.35 0.13
CA GLY A 62 -9.74 8.33 -0.90
C GLY A 62 -10.78 9.35 -0.46
N ILE A 63 -11.04 10.34 -1.32
CA ILE A 63 -12.01 11.40 -1.05
C ILE A 63 -13.43 10.94 -1.40
N PRO A 64 -14.40 11.03 -0.47
CA PRO A 64 -15.83 10.94 -0.77
C PRO A 64 -16.24 11.94 -1.86
N LYS A 65 -17.23 11.60 -2.68
CA LYS A 65 -17.65 12.51 -3.76
C LYS A 65 -18.32 13.77 -3.21
N HIS A 66 -19.03 13.63 -2.09
CA HIS A 66 -19.72 14.71 -1.39
C HIS A 66 -19.51 14.57 0.13
N PRO A 67 -19.61 15.67 0.90
CA PRO A 67 -19.54 15.62 2.36
C PRO A 67 -20.60 14.71 2.99
N ASP A 68 -21.78 14.59 2.38
CA ASP A 68 -22.84 13.69 2.85
C ASP A 68 -22.40 12.22 2.89
N GLU A 69 -21.60 11.80 1.92
CA GLU A 69 -21.05 10.46 1.86
C GLU A 69 -20.02 10.25 2.99
N GLU A 70 -19.17 11.25 3.27
CA GLU A 70 -18.25 11.24 4.41
C GLU A 70 -19.01 11.13 5.73
N ALA A 71 -20.01 11.98 5.94
CA ALA A 71 -20.83 12.00 7.14
C ALA A 71 -21.60 10.67 7.32
N GLN A 72 -22.16 10.12 6.25
CA GLN A 72 -22.89 8.85 6.28
C GLN A 72 -21.97 7.65 6.59
N LYS A 73 -20.73 7.65 6.06
CA LYS A 73 -19.70 6.65 6.34
C LYS A 73 -19.20 6.77 7.78
N GLY A 74 -18.77 7.97 8.18
CA GLY A 74 -18.23 8.27 9.51
C GLY A 74 -19.25 8.06 10.62
N GLY A 75 -20.52 8.40 10.40
CA GLY A 75 -21.63 8.18 11.34
C GLY A 75 -21.98 6.71 11.59
N ARG A 76 -21.20 5.76 11.06
CA ARG A 76 -21.27 4.34 11.42
C ARG A 76 -20.42 4.00 12.63
N ALA A 77 -19.44 4.82 12.97
CA ALA A 77 -18.74 4.70 14.24
C ALA A 77 -19.68 5.08 15.40
N ARG A 78 -19.55 4.40 16.54
CA ARG A 78 -20.34 4.61 17.78
C ARG A 78 -21.85 4.71 17.54
N ARG A 79 -22.42 3.63 17.00
CA ARG A 79 -23.89 3.45 17.03
C ARG A 79 -24.40 3.12 18.43
N ASP A 80 -23.56 2.53 19.26
CA ASP A 80 -23.83 2.33 20.69
C ASP A 80 -22.77 3.04 21.53
N CYS A 81 -23.15 4.17 22.14
CA CYS A 81 -22.27 4.98 22.96
C CYS A 81 -21.86 4.30 24.28
N THR A 82 -22.51 3.21 24.66
CA THR A 82 -22.12 2.40 25.82
C THR A 82 -21.00 1.42 25.50
N MET A 83 -20.82 1.07 24.22
CA MET A 83 -19.79 0.13 23.75
C MET A 83 -18.54 0.83 23.23
N VAL A 84 -18.69 2.04 22.69
CA VAL A 84 -17.60 2.78 22.05
C VAL A 84 -17.53 4.18 22.66
N THR A 85 -16.44 4.45 23.38
CA THR A 85 -16.23 5.73 24.07
C THR A 85 -15.62 6.79 23.17
N ASP A 86 -14.72 6.41 22.26
CA ASP A 86 -13.93 7.33 21.45
C ASP A 86 -13.95 6.95 19.94
N PRO A 87 -15.04 7.23 19.22
CA PRO A 87 -15.14 6.89 17.81
C PRO A 87 -14.33 7.82 16.93
N ARG A 88 -13.74 7.27 15.88
CA ARG A 88 -13.00 8.06 14.89
C ARG A 88 -13.49 7.79 13.47
N CYS A 89 -13.49 8.86 12.68
CA CYS A 89 -13.61 8.80 11.23
C CYS A 89 -12.32 9.37 10.64
N ILE A 90 -11.53 8.52 9.96
CA ILE A 90 -10.22 8.86 9.42
C ILE A 90 -10.30 8.80 7.90
N VAL A 91 -10.15 9.95 7.24
CA VAL A 91 -10.16 10.04 5.78
C VAL A 91 -8.72 10.14 5.27
N TYR A 92 -8.29 9.17 4.47
CA TYR A 92 -6.99 9.22 3.81
C TYR A 92 -7.09 10.01 2.51
N VAL A 93 -6.42 11.16 2.48
CA VAL A 93 -6.44 12.11 1.37
C VAL A 93 -5.02 12.27 0.82
N ALA A 94 -4.87 12.21 -0.51
CA ALA A 94 -3.57 12.40 -1.14
C ALA A 94 -3.18 13.88 -1.23
N LYS A 95 -1.89 14.19 -1.39
CA LYS A 95 -1.45 15.59 -1.55
C LYS A 95 -2.04 16.26 -2.79
N SER A 96 -2.21 15.49 -3.88
CA SER A 96 -2.86 15.94 -5.12
C SER A 96 -4.28 16.43 -4.90
N ASP A 97 -4.98 15.81 -3.96
CA ASP A 97 -6.37 16.10 -3.65
C ASP A 97 -6.54 17.46 -2.98
N PHE A 98 -5.62 17.82 -2.07
CA PHE A 98 -5.58 19.17 -1.49
C PHE A 98 -5.27 20.25 -2.53
N ILE A 99 -4.41 19.95 -3.51
CA ILE A 99 -4.10 20.86 -4.62
C ILE A 99 -5.36 21.06 -5.48
N ALA A 100 -6.05 19.96 -5.82
CA ALA A 100 -7.31 20.01 -6.55
C ALA A 100 -8.40 20.78 -5.79
N ALA A 101 -8.56 20.54 -4.49
CA ALA A 101 -9.53 21.25 -3.66
C ALA A 101 -9.29 22.77 -3.65
N ARG A 102 -8.03 23.21 -3.53
CA ARG A 102 -7.69 24.65 -3.60
C ARG A 102 -8.00 25.24 -4.97
N ALA A 103 -7.64 24.53 -6.04
CA ALA A 103 -7.93 24.97 -7.41
C ALA A 103 -9.43 25.17 -7.64
N VAL A 104 -10.28 24.27 -7.12
CA VAL A 104 -11.74 24.38 -7.19
C VAL A 104 -12.24 25.65 -6.48
N LEU A 105 -11.68 26.00 -5.32
CA LEU A 105 -12.07 27.19 -4.56
C LEU A 105 -11.58 28.50 -5.19
N ASP A 106 -10.46 28.46 -5.91
CA ASP A 106 -9.92 29.61 -6.63
C ASP A 106 -10.67 29.85 -7.95
N GLU A 107 -10.95 28.79 -8.72
CA GLU A 107 -11.66 28.87 -10.01
C GLU A 107 -13.13 29.28 -9.85
N GLY A 108 -13.81 28.90 -8.75
CA GLY A 108 -15.20 29.28 -8.48
C GLY A 108 -15.45 30.79 -8.40
N LYS A 109 -14.40 31.62 -8.39
CA LYS A 109 -14.47 33.09 -8.45
C LYS A 109 -14.47 33.65 -9.88
N SER A 110 -14.17 32.81 -10.87
CA SER A 110 -14.00 33.18 -12.27
C SER A 110 -14.84 32.24 -13.14
N GLY A 111 -15.96 32.73 -13.69
CA GLY A 111 -17.01 31.97 -14.38
C GLY A 111 -16.63 31.21 -15.67
N GLY A 112 -15.45 30.63 -15.76
CA GLY A 112 -15.03 29.75 -16.85
C GLY A 112 -15.61 28.34 -16.67
N LYS A 113 -16.29 27.84 -17.70
CA LYS A 113 -16.73 26.43 -17.77
C LYS A 113 -15.52 25.50 -17.62
N LYS A 114 -15.44 24.79 -16.51
CA LYS A 114 -14.49 23.69 -16.32
C LYS A 114 -15.11 22.49 -15.61
N THR A 115 -14.69 21.33 -16.12
CA THR A 115 -14.89 19.96 -15.70
C THR A 115 -14.21 19.68 -14.36
N THR A 116 -14.62 20.35 -13.28
CA THR A 116 -14.08 20.05 -11.95
C THR A 116 -14.70 18.75 -11.43
N VAL A 117 -13.86 17.74 -11.20
CA VAL A 117 -14.24 16.40 -10.71
C VAL A 117 -14.62 16.40 -9.22
N MET A 118 -14.24 17.43 -8.47
CA MET A 118 -14.47 17.53 -7.02
C MET A 118 -15.59 18.52 -6.69
N ASP A 119 -16.46 18.11 -5.78
CA ASP A 119 -17.56 18.91 -5.23
C ASP A 119 -17.04 20.13 -4.44
N MET A 120 -17.74 21.26 -4.58
CA MET A 120 -17.34 22.53 -3.96
C MET A 120 -17.33 22.45 -2.43
N ASP A 121 -18.34 21.82 -1.83
CA ASP A 121 -18.43 21.70 -0.38
C ASP A 121 -17.43 20.68 0.14
N MET A 122 -17.12 19.63 -0.62
CA MET A 122 -16.01 18.72 -0.28
C MET A 122 -14.65 19.45 -0.32
N ALA A 123 -14.42 20.30 -1.32
CA ALA A 123 -13.20 21.11 -1.41
C ALA A 123 -13.05 22.07 -0.21
N ARG A 124 -14.15 22.69 0.23
CA ARG A 124 -14.16 23.50 1.46
C ARG A 124 -13.88 22.66 2.69
N MET A 125 -14.54 21.52 2.84
CA MET A 125 -14.31 20.59 3.96
C MET A 125 -12.85 20.16 4.06
N LEU A 126 -12.20 19.83 2.94
CA LEU A 126 -10.78 19.44 2.91
C LEU A 126 -9.83 20.57 3.30
N THR A 127 -10.14 21.81 2.94
CA THR A 127 -9.26 22.96 3.16
C THR A 127 -9.58 23.76 4.42
N ALA A 128 -10.64 23.41 5.13
CA ALA A 128 -11.07 24.08 6.34
C ALA A 128 -10.05 23.94 7.48
N ASN A 129 -9.84 25.03 8.23
CA ASN A 129 -9.06 25.01 9.47
C ASN A 129 -9.75 24.19 10.57
N CYS A 130 -11.07 24.06 10.51
CA CYS A 130 -11.88 23.27 11.43
C CYS A 130 -13.00 22.57 10.65
N THR A 131 -12.86 21.26 10.46
CA THR A 131 -13.85 20.44 9.75
C THR A 131 -15.21 20.43 10.44
N THR A 132 -15.26 20.46 11.77
CA THR A 132 -16.51 20.55 12.54
C THR A 132 -17.24 21.86 12.28
N LEU A 133 -16.52 22.98 12.27
CA LEU A 133 -17.11 24.29 12.00
C LEU A 133 -17.63 24.36 10.56
N GLU A 134 -16.86 23.87 9.60
CA GLU A 134 -17.26 23.84 8.19
C GLU A 134 -18.47 22.92 7.97
N ARG A 135 -18.53 21.77 8.66
CA ARG A 135 -19.69 20.87 8.66
C ARG A 135 -20.94 21.54 9.24
N ASN A 136 -20.79 22.25 10.35
CA ASN A 136 -21.90 23.01 10.95
C ASN A 136 -22.38 24.12 10.01
N ARG A 137 -21.47 24.81 9.31
CA ARG A 137 -21.82 25.78 8.27
C ARG A 137 -22.59 25.12 7.12
N LEU A 138 -22.13 23.96 6.64
CA LEU A 138 -22.73 23.24 5.52
C LEU A 138 -24.16 22.79 5.82
N TYR A 139 -24.39 22.16 6.97
CA TYR A 139 -25.71 21.65 7.37
C TYR A 139 -26.56 22.63 8.16
N LYS A 140 -26.08 23.86 8.36
CA LYS A 140 -26.74 24.91 9.16
C LYS A 140 -27.05 24.43 10.59
N ASN A 141 -26.15 23.67 11.18
CA ASN A 141 -26.28 23.23 12.57
C ASN A 141 -26.17 24.46 13.49
N PRO A 142 -27.00 24.55 14.54
CA PRO A 142 -26.89 25.64 15.51
C PRO A 142 -25.55 25.57 16.24
N PRO A 143 -25.00 26.72 16.68
CA PRO A 143 -23.74 26.75 17.44
C PRO A 143 -23.86 26.05 18.79
N LEU A 144 -25.08 25.99 19.34
CA LEU A 144 -25.41 25.27 20.54
C LEU A 144 -26.59 24.35 20.26
N ASP A 145 -26.37 23.05 20.34
CA ASP A 145 -27.43 22.05 20.28
C ASP A 145 -28.06 21.91 21.67
N THR A 146 -29.30 22.36 21.83
CA THR A 146 -29.98 22.30 23.13
C THR A 146 -30.40 20.86 23.38
N PRO A 147 -29.89 20.20 24.45
CA PRO A 147 -30.17 18.78 24.66
C PRO A 147 -31.68 18.55 24.84
N CYS A 148 -32.18 17.48 24.21
CA CYS A 148 -33.57 17.08 24.40
C CYS A 148 -33.81 16.65 25.85
N THR A 149 -34.79 17.29 26.50
CA THR A 149 -35.11 17.04 27.91
C THR A 149 -36.17 15.96 28.12
N CYS A 150 -36.63 15.28 27.07
CA CYS A 150 -37.60 14.21 27.22
C CYS A 150 -37.00 13.04 28.01
N GLN A 151 -37.85 12.30 28.73
CA GLN A 151 -37.41 11.21 29.61
C GLN A 151 -36.50 10.17 28.92
N LYS A 152 -36.76 9.87 27.64
CA LYS A 152 -35.95 8.92 26.85
C LYS A 152 -34.55 9.47 26.53
N CYS A 153 -34.46 10.73 26.11
CA CYS A 153 -33.18 11.37 25.80
C CYS A 153 -32.39 11.70 27.08
N ALA A 154 -33.06 12.06 28.17
CA ALA A 154 -32.41 12.28 29.46
C ALA A 154 -31.76 10.99 29.99
N ALA A 155 -32.35 9.82 29.71
CA ALA A 155 -31.78 8.51 30.09
C ALA A 155 -30.59 8.09 29.21
N GLN A 156 -30.55 8.54 27.96
CA GLN A 156 -29.42 8.36 27.05
C GLN A 156 -28.56 9.61 27.11
N LEU A 157 -27.71 9.72 28.15
CA LEU A 157 -26.74 10.81 28.26
C LEU A 157 -25.93 10.90 26.97
N LEU A 158 -26.34 11.79 26.07
CA LEU A 158 -25.56 12.12 24.89
C LEU A 158 -24.28 12.72 25.44
N SER A 159 -23.16 12.17 24.98
CA SER A 159 -21.87 12.81 25.20
C SER A 159 -21.99 14.23 24.67
N LEU A 160 -22.00 15.21 25.57
CA LEU A 160 -21.96 16.60 25.19
C LEU A 160 -20.78 16.77 24.24
N SER A 161 -20.99 17.50 23.15
CA SER A 161 -19.89 17.86 22.25
C SER A 161 -18.72 18.38 23.09
N PRO A 162 -17.50 17.89 22.84
CA PRO A 162 -16.35 18.33 23.61
C PRO A 162 -16.25 19.87 23.55
N PRO A 163 -15.79 20.53 24.63
CA PRO A 163 -15.75 21.99 24.69
C PRO A 163 -14.84 22.61 23.62
N SER A 164 -13.92 21.82 23.06
CA SER A 164 -13.06 22.17 21.95
C SER A 164 -13.14 21.13 20.83
N CYS A 165 -12.98 21.58 19.59
CA CYS A 165 -12.91 20.69 18.43
C CYS A 165 -11.65 19.81 18.52
N ILE A 166 -11.83 18.49 18.51
CA ILE A 166 -10.75 17.49 18.52
C ILE A 166 -10.36 17.00 17.12
N SER A 167 -10.83 17.66 16.05
CA SER A 167 -10.47 17.23 14.70
C SER A 167 -8.98 17.46 14.42
N SER A 168 -8.41 16.65 13.54
CA SER A 168 -6.99 16.71 13.16
C SER A 168 -6.55 18.06 12.58
N CYS A 169 -7.48 18.91 12.12
CA CYS A 169 -7.20 20.27 11.68
C CYS A 169 -7.04 21.26 12.84
N CYS A 170 -7.74 21.03 13.96
CA CYS A 170 -7.69 21.90 15.15
C CYS A 170 -6.64 21.43 16.15
N MET A 171 -6.52 20.12 16.31
CA MET A 171 -5.56 19.46 17.17
C MET A 171 -4.92 18.33 16.36
N PRO A 172 -3.86 18.63 15.60
CA PRO A 172 -3.14 17.60 14.85
C PRO A 172 -2.74 16.47 15.78
N GLU A 173 -3.13 15.24 15.44
CA GLU A 173 -2.69 14.08 16.17
C GLU A 173 -1.15 14.04 16.14
N ASN A 174 -0.55 13.61 17.25
CA ASN A 174 0.88 13.29 17.25
C ASN A 174 1.07 12.17 16.23
N ALA A 175 1.67 12.49 15.09
CA ALA A 175 1.93 11.52 14.05
C ALA A 175 2.64 10.32 14.70
N PRO A 176 2.13 9.08 14.53
CA PRO A 176 2.82 7.92 15.05
C PRO A 176 4.25 7.97 14.54
N LEU A 177 5.22 7.78 15.44
CA LEU A 177 6.63 7.78 15.05
C LEU A 177 6.77 6.82 13.86
N PRO A 178 7.40 7.27 12.75
CA PRO A 178 7.54 6.41 11.59
C PRO A 178 8.12 5.09 12.06
N PRO A 179 7.57 3.94 11.63
CA PRO A 179 8.02 2.64 12.13
C PRO A 179 9.53 2.60 12.00
N ILE A 180 10.22 2.42 13.13
CA ILE A 180 11.68 2.38 13.15
C ILE A 180 12.05 1.27 12.19
N LYS A 181 12.56 1.65 11.01
CA LYS A 181 13.03 0.70 10.01
C LYS A 181 14.27 0.07 10.60
N LEU A 182 14.08 -0.99 11.38
CA LEU A 182 15.17 -1.81 11.88
C LEU A 182 15.92 -2.28 10.64
N LYS A 183 17.14 -1.76 10.47
CA LYS A 183 18.05 -2.22 9.42
C LYS A 183 18.51 -3.60 9.84
N TRP A 184 17.75 -4.62 9.44
CA TRP A 184 18.17 -5.99 9.64
C TRP A 184 19.46 -6.20 8.86
N PRO A 185 20.54 -6.67 9.52
CA PRO A 185 21.77 -6.98 8.82
C PRO A 185 21.46 -8.03 7.76
N HIS A 186 21.85 -7.75 6.52
CA HIS A 186 21.61 -8.67 5.42
C HIS A 186 22.41 -9.96 5.69
N PRO A 187 21.79 -11.15 5.58
CA PRO A 187 22.43 -12.41 5.96
C PRO A 187 23.61 -12.82 5.05
N VAL A 188 23.81 -12.11 3.94
CA VAL A 188 24.80 -12.43 2.90
C VAL A 188 25.83 -11.32 2.80
N LYS A 189 27.11 -11.70 2.81
CA LYS A 189 28.24 -10.79 2.62
C LYS A 189 28.11 -10.07 1.28
N GLN A 190 28.46 -8.78 1.23
CA GLN A 190 28.27 -7.96 0.03
C GLN A 190 28.91 -8.55 -1.24
N SER A 191 30.06 -9.21 -1.12
CA SER A 191 30.76 -9.87 -2.24
C SER A 191 30.04 -11.09 -2.82
N GLN A 192 29.12 -11.69 -2.06
CA GLN A 192 28.34 -12.86 -2.47
C GLN A 192 26.92 -12.49 -2.91
N ARG A 193 26.52 -11.22 -2.82
CA ARG A 193 25.18 -10.79 -3.22
C ARG A 193 25.07 -10.80 -4.75
N LEU A 194 23.90 -11.18 -5.22
CA LEU A 194 23.57 -11.08 -6.64
C LEU A 194 23.63 -9.63 -7.12
N THR A 195 24.21 -9.42 -8.30
CA THR A 195 24.20 -8.10 -8.97
C THR A 195 22.79 -7.73 -9.42
N LYS A 196 22.51 -6.45 -9.68
CA LYS A 196 21.17 -6.00 -10.13
C LYS A 196 20.68 -6.77 -11.36
N GLU A 197 21.55 -6.96 -12.35
CA GLU A 197 21.26 -7.73 -13.56
C GLU A 197 20.90 -9.20 -13.27
N MET A 198 21.67 -9.88 -12.42
CA MET A 198 21.36 -11.25 -11.98
C MET A 198 20.02 -11.32 -11.26
N ARG A 199 19.69 -10.32 -10.42
CA ARG A 199 18.41 -10.25 -9.71
C ARG A 199 17.24 -10.06 -10.66
N THR A 200 17.39 -9.27 -11.72
CA THR A 200 16.37 -9.12 -12.76
C THR A 200 16.12 -10.46 -13.47
N ILE A 201 17.18 -11.14 -13.92
CA ILE A 201 17.07 -12.45 -14.59
C ILE A 201 16.42 -13.48 -13.66
N GLY A 202 16.92 -13.59 -12.42
CA GLY A 202 16.40 -14.53 -11.43
C GLY A 202 14.94 -14.28 -11.07
N ARG A 203 14.53 -13.01 -10.95
CA ARG A 203 13.13 -12.62 -10.74
C ARG A 203 12.25 -13.08 -11.89
N THR A 204 12.59 -12.73 -13.12
CA THR A 204 11.80 -13.10 -14.31
C THR A 204 11.62 -14.62 -14.40
N LYS A 205 12.69 -15.38 -14.15
CA LYS A 205 12.61 -16.86 -14.16
C LYS A 205 11.76 -17.45 -13.03
N LEU A 206 11.80 -16.85 -11.84
CA LEU A 206 10.95 -17.27 -10.74
C LEU A 206 9.47 -16.90 -10.97
N GLU A 207 9.19 -15.76 -11.59
CA GLU A 207 7.85 -15.36 -12.02
C GLU A 207 7.33 -16.31 -13.14
N GLU A 208 8.17 -16.70 -14.10
CA GLU A 208 7.81 -17.73 -15.10
C GLU A 208 7.44 -19.07 -14.42
N LEU A 209 8.24 -19.53 -13.44
CA LEU A 209 7.94 -20.75 -12.68
C LEU A 209 6.66 -20.64 -11.85
N GLN A 210 6.36 -19.46 -11.30
CA GLN A 210 5.10 -19.21 -10.58
C GLN A 210 3.90 -19.50 -11.49
N TRP A 211 3.92 -19.00 -12.73
CA TRP A 211 2.86 -19.26 -13.70
C TRP A 211 2.83 -20.71 -14.15
N GLU A 212 3.99 -21.34 -14.36
CA GLU A 212 4.07 -22.77 -14.67
C GLU A 212 3.39 -23.62 -13.59
N ILE A 213 3.70 -23.37 -12.31
CA ILE A 213 3.07 -24.06 -11.18
C ILE A 213 1.55 -23.83 -11.19
N TYR A 214 1.11 -22.59 -11.41
CA TYR A 214 -0.30 -22.25 -11.45
C TYR A 214 -1.06 -22.99 -12.55
N PHE A 215 -0.48 -23.13 -13.75
CA PHE A 215 -1.12 -23.82 -14.88
C PHE A 215 -1.07 -25.35 -14.78
N ASP A 216 -0.06 -25.90 -14.11
CA ASP A 216 0.08 -27.34 -13.90
C ASP A 216 -0.83 -27.87 -12.78
N GLU A 217 -1.30 -27.01 -11.88
CA GLU A 217 -2.14 -27.41 -10.77
C GLU A 217 -3.59 -27.67 -11.17
N ASP A 218 -4.17 -28.71 -10.55
CA ASP A 218 -5.58 -29.05 -10.76
C ASP A 218 -6.47 -28.02 -10.06
N VAL A 219 -7.31 -27.33 -10.84
CA VAL A 219 -8.30 -26.36 -10.37
C VAL A 219 -9.21 -26.96 -9.29
N VAL A 220 -9.47 -28.27 -9.34
CA VAL A 220 -10.28 -28.96 -8.30
C VAL A 220 -9.57 -28.99 -6.95
N ARG A 221 -8.23 -29.12 -6.95
CA ARG A 221 -7.42 -29.25 -5.73
C ARG A 221 -7.04 -27.90 -5.13
N THR A 222 -6.67 -26.95 -5.98
CA THR A 222 -6.18 -25.63 -5.55
C THR A 222 -7.29 -24.61 -5.46
N GLY A 223 -8.45 -24.87 -6.05
CA GLY A 223 -9.52 -23.90 -6.19
C GLY A 223 -9.10 -22.75 -7.13
N PHE A 224 -9.76 -21.60 -6.99
CA PHE A 224 -9.43 -20.39 -7.76
C PHE A 224 -8.33 -19.56 -7.07
N LEU A 225 -7.29 -20.21 -6.53
CA LEU A 225 -6.19 -19.50 -5.89
C LEU A 225 -5.34 -18.77 -6.95
N PRO A 226 -5.00 -17.49 -6.75
CA PRO A 226 -4.18 -16.75 -7.69
C PRO A 226 -2.72 -17.26 -7.73
N PRO A 227 -1.99 -17.05 -8.85
CA PRO A 227 -0.60 -17.53 -9.02
C PRO A 227 0.37 -17.08 -7.91
N ASP A 228 0.17 -15.86 -7.40
CA ASP A 228 0.93 -15.30 -6.28
C ASP A 228 0.83 -16.11 -4.99
N THR A 229 -0.17 -16.99 -4.86
CA THR A 229 -0.32 -17.89 -3.71
C THR A 229 0.74 -18.99 -3.70
N PHE A 230 1.20 -19.44 -4.87
CA PHE A 230 2.15 -20.55 -4.99
C PHE A 230 3.58 -20.08 -4.77
N LEU A 231 3.94 -18.92 -5.30
CA LEU A 231 5.28 -18.34 -5.14
C LEU A 231 5.19 -16.81 -4.97
N PRO A 232 4.81 -16.31 -3.77
CA PRO A 232 4.66 -14.88 -3.54
C PRO A 232 5.93 -14.07 -3.82
N GLU A 233 5.74 -12.79 -4.14
CA GLU A 233 6.83 -11.83 -4.39
C GLU A 233 7.85 -11.77 -3.22
N GLU A 234 7.36 -11.88 -1.98
CA GLU A 234 8.21 -11.92 -0.79
C GLU A 234 9.13 -13.15 -0.79
N VAL A 235 8.64 -14.30 -1.27
CA VAL A 235 9.42 -15.54 -1.39
C VAL A 235 10.50 -15.38 -2.45
N ILE A 236 10.13 -14.88 -3.62
CA ILE A 236 11.06 -14.61 -4.72
C ILE A 236 12.18 -13.71 -4.22
N LYS A 237 11.83 -12.64 -3.51
CA LYS A 237 12.80 -11.71 -2.91
C LYS A 237 13.71 -12.40 -1.90
N VAL A 238 13.17 -13.19 -0.97
CA VAL A 238 13.95 -13.89 0.07
C VAL A 238 14.89 -14.92 -0.54
N VAL A 239 14.43 -15.70 -1.53
CA VAL A 239 15.25 -16.68 -2.26
C VAL A 239 16.41 -15.97 -2.96
N LEU A 240 16.17 -14.85 -3.65
CA LEU A 240 17.22 -14.08 -4.32
C LEU A 240 18.17 -13.36 -3.34
N ASP A 241 17.67 -12.86 -2.21
CA ASP A 241 18.49 -12.24 -1.16
C ASP A 241 19.40 -13.27 -0.48
N ARG A 242 18.93 -14.50 -0.30
CA ARG A 242 19.66 -15.59 0.35
C ARG A 242 20.31 -16.55 -0.63
N PHE A 243 20.29 -16.27 -1.93
CA PHE A 243 20.71 -17.20 -2.98
C PHE A 243 22.06 -17.87 -2.73
N ALA A 244 23.07 -17.10 -2.30
CA ALA A 244 24.40 -17.63 -2.00
C ALA A 244 24.47 -18.59 -0.79
N LEU A 245 23.43 -18.63 0.05
CA LEU A 245 23.30 -19.53 1.20
C LEU A 245 22.48 -20.77 0.88
N ILE A 246 21.81 -20.83 -0.28
CA ILE A 246 20.96 -21.94 -0.69
C ILE A 246 21.78 -22.85 -1.60
N ASN A 247 22.49 -23.81 -1.01
CA ASN A 247 23.34 -24.78 -1.69
C ASN A 247 22.85 -26.23 -1.57
N THR A 248 21.76 -26.45 -0.83
CA THR A 248 21.08 -27.75 -0.72
C THR A 248 19.56 -27.58 -0.74
N MET A 249 18.85 -28.62 -1.16
CA MET A 249 17.39 -28.72 -1.09
C MET A 249 16.86 -28.37 0.31
N ARG A 250 17.51 -28.89 1.36
CA ARG A 250 17.11 -28.63 2.75
C ARG A 250 17.14 -27.15 3.12
N GLN A 251 18.14 -26.40 2.67
CA GLN A 251 18.21 -24.95 2.93
C GLN A 251 17.14 -24.17 2.15
N LEU A 252 16.77 -24.65 0.96
CA LEU A 252 15.65 -24.08 0.21
C LEU A 252 14.34 -24.30 0.99
N GLU A 253 14.11 -25.52 1.46
CA GLU A 253 12.95 -25.88 2.28
C GLU A 253 12.90 -25.02 3.55
N ASP A 254 14.02 -24.88 4.28
CA ASP A 254 14.11 -24.04 5.47
C ASP A 254 13.82 -22.56 5.15
N THR A 255 14.30 -22.07 4.01
CA THR A 255 14.09 -20.68 3.56
C THR A 255 12.63 -20.40 3.19
N THR A 256 11.90 -21.43 2.76
CA THR A 256 10.54 -21.33 2.24
C THR A 256 9.51 -22.05 3.10
N ALA A 257 9.88 -22.49 4.31
CA ALA A 257 9.08 -23.38 5.16
C ALA A 257 7.70 -22.81 5.53
N THR A 258 7.56 -21.49 5.57
CA THR A 258 6.31 -20.79 5.88
C THR A 258 5.28 -20.83 4.75
N TYR A 259 5.66 -21.26 3.54
CA TYR A 259 4.82 -21.21 2.34
C TYR A 259 4.33 -22.60 1.96
N ILE A 260 3.16 -22.97 2.49
CA ILE A 260 2.62 -24.33 2.41
C ILE A 260 2.33 -24.76 0.97
N TYR A 261 1.79 -23.86 0.14
CA TYR A 261 1.44 -24.15 -1.26
C TYR A 261 2.65 -24.38 -2.16
N LEU A 262 3.84 -23.91 -1.76
CA LEU A 262 5.08 -24.15 -2.49
C LEU A 262 5.67 -25.54 -2.22
N ARG A 263 5.29 -26.18 -1.11
CA ARG A 263 5.88 -27.45 -0.65
C ARG A 263 5.84 -28.58 -1.71
N PRO A 264 4.73 -28.80 -2.44
CA PRO A 264 4.68 -29.83 -3.49
C PRO A 264 5.60 -29.54 -4.69
N HIS A 265 6.03 -28.29 -4.86
CA HIS A 265 6.81 -27.81 -6.01
C HIS A 265 8.27 -27.49 -5.68
N GLN A 266 8.75 -27.89 -4.50
CA GLN A 266 10.12 -27.62 -4.06
C GLN A 266 11.18 -28.19 -5.00
N SER A 267 10.92 -29.36 -5.60
CA SER A 267 11.82 -29.97 -6.58
C SER A 267 11.99 -29.09 -7.81
N LYS A 268 10.89 -28.62 -8.40
CA LYS A 268 10.91 -27.70 -9.55
C LYS A 268 11.65 -26.40 -9.21
N LEU A 269 11.38 -25.82 -8.04
CA LEU A 269 12.07 -24.61 -7.58
C LEU A 269 13.57 -24.85 -7.38
N TRP A 270 13.95 -26.00 -6.83
CA TRP A 270 15.34 -26.39 -6.66
C TRP A 270 16.05 -26.55 -8.01
N ASP A 271 15.43 -27.23 -8.97
CA ASP A 271 15.99 -27.38 -10.31
C ASP A 271 16.22 -26.02 -10.99
N LEU A 272 15.28 -25.08 -10.85
CA LEU A 272 15.45 -23.73 -11.35
C LEU A 272 16.59 -22.97 -10.64
N ILE A 273 16.73 -23.11 -9.33
CA ILE A 273 17.83 -22.48 -8.57
C ILE A 273 19.18 -23.01 -9.05
N GLN A 274 19.28 -24.32 -9.33
CA GLN A 274 20.50 -24.93 -9.87
C GLN A 274 20.83 -24.38 -11.27
N GLN A 275 19.82 -24.22 -12.13
CA GLN A 275 20.01 -23.58 -13.44
C GLN A 275 20.48 -22.13 -13.31
N LEU A 276 19.84 -21.35 -12.43
CA LEU A 276 20.24 -19.96 -12.16
C LEU A 276 21.68 -19.88 -11.61
N ALA A 277 22.12 -20.84 -10.79
CA ALA A 277 23.48 -20.87 -10.27
C ALA A 277 24.52 -21.02 -11.39
N ILE A 278 24.23 -21.86 -12.39
CA ILE A 278 25.08 -22.01 -13.59
C ILE A 278 25.10 -20.70 -14.39
N THR A 279 23.93 -20.15 -14.73
CA THR A 279 23.80 -18.90 -15.49
C THR A 279 24.52 -17.74 -14.78
N PHE A 280 24.40 -17.65 -13.46
CA PHE A 280 25.04 -16.60 -12.67
C PHE A 280 26.56 -16.76 -12.60
N SER A 281 27.06 -18.00 -12.53
CA SER A 281 28.49 -18.28 -12.59
C SER A 281 29.09 -17.81 -13.94
N GLU A 282 28.41 -18.11 -15.04
CA GLU A 282 28.81 -17.71 -16.39
C GLU A 282 28.81 -16.18 -16.58
N LEU A 283 27.75 -15.50 -16.14
CA LEU A 283 27.66 -14.04 -16.14
C LEU A 283 28.79 -13.41 -15.30
N GLY A 284 29.08 -14.00 -14.15
CA GLY A 284 30.20 -13.59 -13.29
C GLY A 284 31.55 -13.74 -13.97
N ALA A 285 31.80 -14.87 -14.63
CA ALA A 285 33.03 -15.13 -15.37
C ALA A 285 33.19 -14.18 -16.57
N ALA A 286 32.12 -13.94 -17.33
CA ALA A 286 32.11 -13.01 -18.46
C ALA A 286 32.45 -11.58 -18.03
N LYS A 287 31.87 -11.10 -16.92
CA LYS A 287 32.19 -9.77 -16.37
C LYS A 287 33.64 -9.65 -15.92
N LYS A 288 34.20 -10.68 -15.28
CA LYS A 288 35.62 -10.70 -14.89
C LYS A 288 36.54 -10.64 -16.11
N LYS A 289 36.24 -11.39 -17.18
CA LYS A 289 36.98 -11.35 -18.44
C LYS A 289 36.93 -9.95 -19.07
N ARG A 290 35.74 -9.35 -19.20
CA ARG A 290 35.57 -7.98 -19.75
C ARG A 290 36.35 -6.94 -18.95
N LYS A 291 36.34 -7.03 -17.61
CA LYS A 291 37.11 -6.10 -16.77
C LYS A 291 38.61 -6.26 -16.97
N LYS A 292 39.13 -7.49 -17.10
CA LYS A 292 40.55 -7.75 -17.37
C LYS A 292 40.98 -7.18 -18.72
N THR A 293 40.18 -7.39 -19.77
CA THR A 293 40.45 -6.83 -21.11
C THR A 293 40.39 -5.31 -21.12
N ALA A 294 39.41 -4.69 -20.44
CA ALA A 294 39.31 -3.24 -20.36
C ALA A 294 40.50 -2.60 -19.64
N VAL A 295 41.02 -3.23 -18.59
CA VAL A 295 42.23 -2.76 -17.89
C VAL A 295 43.46 -2.89 -18.78
N PHE A 296 43.59 -4.00 -19.51
CA PHE A 296 44.72 -4.21 -20.43
C PHE A 296 44.74 -3.18 -21.57
N ASN A 297 43.60 -2.91 -22.19
CA ASN A 297 43.50 -1.90 -23.25
C ASN A 297 43.80 -0.48 -22.73
N LEU A 298 43.35 -0.15 -21.50
CA LEU A 298 43.67 1.15 -20.90
C LEU A 298 45.16 1.28 -20.54
N GLU A 299 45.84 0.19 -20.20
CA GLU A 299 47.30 0.21 -19.99
C GLU A 299 48.06 0.37 -21.31
N GLU A 300 47.58 -0.27 -22.39
CA GLU A 300 48.17 -0.17 -23.73
C GLU A 300 48.04 1.25 -24.31
N ASP A 301 46.87 1.89 -24.18
CA ASP A 301 46.65 3.28 -24.60
C ASP A 301 47.52 4.27 -23.81
N ASN A 302 47.70 4.05 -22.50
CA ASN A 302 48.57 4.89 -21.66
C ASN A 302 50.09 4.70 -21.95
N LEU A 303 50.48 3.58 -22.56
CA LEU A 303 51.87 3.35 -22.99
C LEU A 303 52.16 4.05 -24.33
N LEU A 304 51.18 4.12 -25.23
CA LEU A 304 51.31 4.80 -26.53
C LEU A 304 51.33 6.33 -26.40
N ASP A 305 50.59 6.90 -25.44
CA ASP A 305 50.58 8.35 -25.20
C ASP A 305 51.87 8.90 -24.56
N LYS A 306 52.77 8.04 -24.07
CA LYS A 306 54.08 8.46 -23.53
C LYS A 306 55.19 8.62 -24.57
N GLU A 307 54.98 8.18 -25.82
CA GLU A 307 56.03 8.21 -26.85
C GLU A 307 55.86 9.33 -27.89
N ILE A 308 54.77 10.10 -27.82
CA ILE A 308 54.54 11.25 -28.72
C ILE A 308 54.18 12.47 -27.86
N ALA A 309 55.20 13.17 -27.36
CA ALA A 309 55.06 14.52 -26.83
C ALA A 309 55.42 15.54 -27.93
N PRO A 310 54.46 16.04 -28.73
CA PRO A 310 54.69 17.17 -29.61
C PRO A 310 54.57 18.47 -28.81
N ALA A 311 55.56 19.32 -29.01
CA ALA A 311 55.55 20.69 -28.54
C ALA A 311 54.32 21.46 -29.05
N GLY A 312 53.54 21.96 -28.10
CA GLY A 312 52.68 23.15 -28.14
C GLY A 312 51.95 23.52 -29.43
N VAL A 313 50.61 23.44 -29.41
CA VAL A 313 49.74 24.35 -30.17
C VAL A 313 48.52 24.73 -29.33
N LYS A 314 48.27 26.04 -29.26
CA LYS A 314 47.12 26.69 -28.59
C LYS A 314 45.87 26.66 -29.48
N GLY A 315 44.73 26.39 -28.86
CA GLY A 315 43.45 27.01 -29.17
C GLY A 315 42.50 26.22 -30.09
N ILE A 316 41.25 26.03 -29.67
CA ILE A 316 40.08 26.87 -29.98
C ILE A 316 38.83 26.11 -29.47
N ALA A 317 37.90 26.85 -28.84
CA ALA A 317 36.66 26.34 -28.29
C ALA A 317 35.60 26.13 -29.38
N ALA A 318 34.80 25.05 -29.28
CA ALA A 318 33.57 24.89 -30.06
C ALA A 318 32.44 24.30 -29.20
N THR A 319 31.33 25.02 -29.22
CA THR A 319 30.05 24.83 -28.55
C THR A 319 29.15 23.87 -29.32
N THR A 320 28.44 22.96 -28.65
CA THR A 320 27.30 22.23 -29.24
C THR A 320 26.09 22.23 -28.30
N SER A 321 24.94 22.61 -28.86
CA SER A 321 23.61 22.67 -28.25
C SER A 321 22.81 21.41 -28.58
N SER A 322 22.04 20.91 -27.61
CA SER A 322 21.15 19.75 -27.77
C SER A 322 19.69 20.12 -27.49
N THR A 323 18.81 19.87 -28.46
CA THR A 323 17.35 20.01 -28.36
C THR A 323 16.74 18.66 -28.01
N THR A 324 15.85 18.60 -27.01
CA THR A 324 15.07 17.40 -26.65
C THR A 324 13.58 17.70 -26.69
N SER A 325 12.82 16.80 -27.33
CA SER A 325 11.37 16.84 -27.52
C SER A 325 10.72 15.86 -26.53
N SER A 326 9.67 16.29 -25.82
CA SER A 326 8.94 15.47 -24.84
C SER A 326 7.62 14.94 -25.39
N GLU A 327 7.37 13.63 -25.24
CA GLU A 327 6.09 12.98 -25.52
C GLU A 327 5.18 12.93 -24.28
N HIS A 328 3.89 13.21 -24.51
CA HIS A 328 2.82 13.12 -23.52
C HIS A 328 2.20 11.72 -23.51
N THR A 329 2.03 11.13 -22.32
CA THR A 329 1.22 9.93 -22.09
C THR A 329 0.01 10.25 -21.22
N ALA A 330 -1.17 9.79 -21.67
CA ALA A 330 -2.45 9.93 -20.98
C ALA A 330 -2.64 8.78 -19.97
N SER A 331 -3.09 9.11 -18.76
CA SER A 331 -3.37 8.19 -17.66
C SER A 331 -4.86 8.21 -17.34
N THR A 332 -5.50 7.03 -17.34
CA THR A 332 -6.89 6.79 -16.93
C THR A 332 -6.91 6.15 -15.55
N ASN A 333 -7.39 6.88 -14.54
CA ASN A 333 -7.57 6.37 -13.17
C ASN A 333 -9.05 6.10 -12.87
N GLY A 334 -9.41 4.84 -12.65
CA GLY A 334 -10.66 4.44 -12.01
C GLY A 334 -10.48 4.42 -10.48
N SER A 335 -11.22 5.27 -9.77
CA SER A 335 -11.16 5.34 -8.29
C SER A 335 -12.08 4.30 -7.66
N VAL A 336 -11.50 3.28 -7.03
CA VAL A 336 -12.21 2.35 -6.14
C VAL A 336 -12.11 2.89 -4.73
N GLN A 337 -13.21 3.39 -4.18
CA GLN A 337 -13.28 3.80 -2.76
C GLN A 337 -13.49 2.56 -1.88
N GLN A 338 -12.68 2.44 -0.84
CA GLN A 338 -12.79 1.37 0.17
C GLN A 338 -13.00 2.01 1.55
N ALA A 339 -13.90 1.45 2.34
CA ALA A 339 -14.09 1.79 3.74
C ALA A 339 -13.58 0.63 4.61
N LEU A 340 -12.74 0.94 5.60
CA LEU A 340 -12.25 0.00 6.59
C LEU A 340 -13.01 0.24 7.90
N LEU A 341 -13.62 -0.79 8.47
CA LEU A 341 -14.16 -0.72 9.83
C LEU A 341 -13.27 -1.51 10.77
N LEU A 342 -12.96 -0.93 11.92
CA LEU A 342 -12.06 -1.49 12.92
C LEU A 342 -12.74 -1.56 14.30
N LYS A 343 -12.36 -2.58 15.09
CA LYS A 343 -12.81 -2.84 16.46
C LYS A 343 -11.58 -3.06 17.35
N ASP A 344 -11.49 -2.38 18.50
CA ASP A 344 -10.39 -2.58 19.45
C ASP A 344 -10.62 -3.76 20.40
N HIS A 345 -9.52 -4.22 21.01
CA HIS A 345 -9.49 -5.16 22.11
C HIS A 345 -9.29 -4.41 23.43
N GLY A 346 -10.36 -4.29 24.21
CA GLY A 346 -10.25 -4.10 25.65
C GLY A 346 -9.45 -5.21 26.30
#